data_AF-A0A531LQ79-F1
#
_entry.id   AF-A0A531LQ79-F1
#
_cell.length_a   1.000
_cell.length_b   1.000
_cell.length_c   1.000
_cell.angle_alpha   90.00
_cell.angle_beta   90.00
_cell.angle_gamma   90.00
#
_symmetry.space_group_name_H-M   'P 1'
#
loop_
_entity.id
_entity.type
_entity.pdbx_description
1 polymer ?
#
loop_
_entity_poly.entity_id
_entity_poly.type
_entity_poly.pdbx_seq_one_letter_code
_entity_poly.pdbx_strand_id
1 'polypeptide(L)'
;IEANYGVSPGVLLAIWGMETGFGASMGNQNTVSAILTLAYDCRRPDYFHPHAIAALKLVDRGALTSSSVGAMHGEVGHTQFLPGNVLKYAVGNGNLRDKATALASTANYLKGHGWRAG
;
A
#
# COMPACT_ATOMS: atom_id res chain seq x y z
N ILE A 1 -8.69 8.43 -13.49
CA ILE A 1 -8.86 7.32 -12.51
C ILE A 1 -10.32 6.92 -12.44
N GLU A 2 -11.23 7.83 -12.08
CA GLU A 2 -12.68 7.57 -12.03
C GLU A 2 -13.23 6.86 -13.27
N ALA A 3 -12.95 7.35 -14.48
CA ALA A 3 -13.41 6.71 -15.73
C ALA A 3 -13.01 5.22 -15.87
N ASN A 4 -11.88 4.79 -15.29
CA ASN A 4 -11.37 3.42 -15.41
C ASN A 4 -11.89 2.49 -14.29
N TYR A 5 -12.12 3.06 -13.11
CA TYR A 5 -12.39 2.29 -11.89
C TYR A 5 -13.78 2.52 -11.30
N GLY A 6 -14.50 3.56 -11.72
CA GLY A 6 -15.81 3.94 -11.19
C GLY A 6 -15.77 4.57 -9.79
N VAL A 7 -14.58 4.81 -9.23
CA VAL A 7 -14.41 5.41 -7.90
C VAL A 7 -14.35 6.93 -8.03
N SER A 8 -15.22 7.63 -7.32
CA SER A 8 -15.29 9.09 -7.38
C SER A 8 -14.03 9.74 -6.79
N PRO A 9 -13.61 10.92 -7.29
CA PRO A 9 -12.46 11.65 -6.76
C PRO A 9 -12.58 11.96 -5.28
N GLY A 10 -13.79 12.27 -4.79
CA GLY A 10 -14.04 12.58 -3.39
C GLY A 10 -13.70 11.40 -2.46
N VAL A 11 -14.03 10.17 -2.85
CA VAL A 11 -13.70 8.95 -2.08
C VAL A 11 -12.19 8.74 -2.02
N LEU A 12 -11.50 8.90 -3.16
CA LEU A 12 -10.05 8.75 -3.20
C LEU A 12 -9.33 9.82 -2.38
N LEU A 13 -9.80 11.07 -2.42
CA LEU A 13 -9.26 12.16 -1.61
C LEU A 13 -9.53 11.93 -0.12
N ALA A 14 -10.69 11.40 0.25
CA ALA A 14 -10.98 11.06 1.64
C ALA A 14 -10.01 10.00 2.18
N ILE A 15 -9.80 8.90 1.43
CA ILE A 15 -8.82 7.87 1.81
C ILE A 15 -7.42 8.47 1.90
N TRP A 16 -6.97 9.18 0.87
CA TRP A 16 -5.62 9.74 0.85
C TRP A 16 -5.38 10.76 1.98
N GLY A 17 -6.39 11.57 2.29
CA GLY A 17 -6.38 12.50 3.41
C GLY A 17 -6.29 11.79 4.77
N MET A 18 -7.12 10.76 4.99
CA MET A 18 -7.12 10.01 6.25
C MET A 18 -5.85 9.20 6.46
N GLU A 19 -5.32 8.58 5.40
CA GLU A 19 -4.16 7.69 5.52
C GLU A 19 -2.86 8.46 5.79
N THR A 20 -2.65 9.60 5.13
CA THR A 20 -1.33 10.27 5.16
C THR A 20 -1.38 11.80 5.20
N GLY A 21 -2.55 12.41 5.34
CA GLY A 21 -2.69 13.86 5.20
C GLY A 21 -2.21 14.34 3.83
N PHE A 22 -2.63 13.65 2.77
CA PHE A 22 -2.21 13.91 1.39
C PHE A 22 -0.69 13.72 1.16
N GLY A 23 -0.07 12.79 1.90
CA GLY A 23 1.36 12.50 1.84
C GLY A 23 2.22 13.31 2.81
N ALA A 24 1.63 14.16 3.66
CA ALA A 24 2.35 14.89 4.70
C ALA A 24 3.02 13.95 5.73
N SER A 25 2.41 12.80 6.01
CA SER A 25 2.96 11.76 6.89
C SER A 25 2.78 10.38 6.28
N MET A 26 3.86 9.78 5.77
CA MET A 26 3.86 8.42 5.21
C MET A 26 4.65 7.42 6.07
N GLY A 27 5.07 7.84 7.25
CA GLY A 27 5.99 7.11 8.12
C GLY A 27 7.46 7.21 7.69
N ASN A 28 8.33 6.79 8.59
CA ASN A 28 9.79 6.85 8.47
C ASN A 28 10.48 5.53 8.89
N GLN A 29 9.71 4.46 9.07
CA GLN A 29 10.23 3.17 9.49
C GLN A 29 10.62 2.34 8.28
N ASN A 30 11.72 1.59 8.39
CA ASN A 30 12.12 0.68 7.32
C ASN A 30 11.03 -0.38 7.09
N THR A 31 10.42 -0.39 5.91
CA THR A 31 9.25 -1.21 5.61
C THR A 31 9.53 -2.71 5.74
N VAL A 32 10.68 -3.15 5.21
CA VAL A 32 11.04 -4.57 5.21
C VAL A 32 11.35 -5.04 6.64
N SER A 33 12.11 -4.25 7.40
CA SER A 33 12.38 -4.58 8.80
C SER A 33 11.12 -4.58 9.67
N ALA A 34 10.22 -3.60 9.49
CA ALA A 34 8.97 -3.51 10.23
C ALA A 34 8.09 -4.75 10.01
N ILE A 35 7.87 -5.13 8.73
CA ILE A 35 6.99 -6.26 8.41
C ILE A 35 7.60 -7.61 8.84
N LEU A 36 8.93 -7.78 8.73
CA LEU A 36 9.61 -8.99 9.20
C LEU A 36 9.56 -9.10 10.73
N THR A 37 9.67 -7.97 11.43
CA THR A 37 9.53 -7.95 12.89
C THR A 37 8.13 -8.42 13.32
N LEU A 38 7.09 -7.96 12.62
CA LEU A 38 5.70 -8.37 12.91
C LEU A 38 5.38 -9.79 12.49
N ALA A 39 6.03 -10.31 11.44
CA ALA A 39 5.94 -11.71 11.05
C ALA A 39 6.64 -12.63 12.06
N TYR A 40 7.68 -12.15 12.76
CA TYR A 40 8.33 -12.88 13.84
C TYR A 40 7.61 -12.75 15.19
N ASP A 41 6.88 -11.66 15.42
CA ASP A 41 6.16 -11.38 16.66
C ASP A 41 5.04 -12.41 16.94
N CYS A 42 4.93 -12.87 18.19
CA CYS A 42 4.03 -13.96 18.57
C CYS A 42 2.53 -13.60 18.56
N ARG A 43 2.16 -12.32 18.48
CA ARG A 43 0.75 -11.89 18.64
C ARG A 43 -0.11 -12.21 17.43
N ARG A 44 0.40 -11.98 16.21
CA ARG A 44 -0.33 -12.18 14.93
C ARG A 44 0.58 -12.57 13.75
N PRO A 45 1.52 -13.52 13.91
CA PRO A 45 2.52 -13.82 12.89
C PRO A 45 1.88 -14.28 11.57
N ASP A 46 0.83 -15.10 11.64
CA ASP A 46 0.14 -15.64 10.45
C ASP A 46 -0.50 -14.58 9.56
N TYR A 47 -0.93 -13.45 10.16
CA TYR A 47 -1.43 -12.32 9.38
C TYR A 47 -0.31 -11.63 8.60
N PHE A 48 0.88 -11.50 9.21
CA PHE A 48 1.99 -10.75 8.62
C PHE A 48 2.93 -11.59 7.75
N HIS A 49 2.99 -12.91 7.92
CA HIS A 49 3.74 -13.83 7.05
C HIS A 49 3.52 -13.58 5.53
N PRO A 50 2.28 -13.53 5.01
CA PRO A 50 2.08 -13.26 3.59
C PRO A 50 2.56 -11.87 3.17
N HIS A 51 2.46 -10.87 4.05
CA HIS A 51 2.95 -9.52 3.78
C HIS A 51 4.49 -9.43 3.82
N ALA A 52 5.16 -10.19 4.68
CA ALA A 52 6.62 -10.29 4.70
C ALA A 52 7.15 -10.88 3.39
N ILE A 53 6.59 -11.99 2.93
CA ILE A 53 6.94 -12.59 1.63
C ILE A 53 6.63 -11.62 0.49
N ALA A 54 5.51 -10.89 0.59
CA ALA A 54 5.16 -9.89 -0.39
C ALA A 54 6.17 -8.73 -0.46
N ALA A 55 6.66 -8.26 0.68
CA ALA A 55 7.67 -7.20 0.74
C ALA A 55 8.95 -7.61 0.02
N LEU A 56 9.44 -8.83 0.25
CA LEU A 56 10.63 -9.35 -0.45
C LEU A 56 10.41 -9.43 -1.96
N LYS A 57 9.25 -9.94 -2.41
CA LYS A 57 8.91 -9.96 -3.84
C LYS A 57 8.81 -8.56 -4.45
N LEU A 58 8.37 -7.56 -3.69
CA LEU A 58 8.34 -6.17 -4.16
C LEU A 58 9.74 -5.56 -4.26
N VAL A 59 10.68 -5.99 -3.41
CA VAL A 59 12.09 -5.64 -3.55
C VAL A 59 12.65 -6.23 -4.85
N ASP A 60 12.40 -7.51 -5.12
CA ASP A 60 12.83 -8.16 -6.38
C ASP A 60 12.26 -7.47 -7.62
N ARG A 61 11.04 -6.94 -7.52
CA ARG A 61 10.36 -6.20 -8.61
C ARG A 61 10.78 -4.73 -8.72
N GLY A 62 11.60 -4.23 -7.80
CA GLY A 62 12.04 -2.83 -7.75
C GLY A 62 10.96 -1.83 -7.30
N ALA A 63 9.81 -2.30 -6.81
CA ALA A 63 8.75 -1.46 -6.24
C ALA A 63 9.12 -0.99 -4.82
N LEU A 64 9.91 -1.80 -4.10
CA LEU A 64 10.56 -1.46 -2.85
C LEU A 64 12.07 -1.65 -2.98
N THR A 65 12.81 -1.10 -2.03
CA THR A 65 14.25 -1.27 -1.85
C THR A 65 14.54 -1.59 -0.39
N SER A 66 15.77 -2.03 -0.08
CA SER A 66 16.23 -2.23 1.30
C SER A 66 16.17 -0.94 2.15
N SER A 67 16.18 0.23 1.51
CA SER A 67 16.08 1.55 2.15
C SER A 67 14.67 2.14 2.15
N SER A 68 13.67 1.42 1.62
CA SER A 68 12.30 1.93 1.56
C SER A 68 11.69 2.10 2.95
N VAL A 69 10.98 3.21 3.13
CA VAL A 69 10.33 3.57 4.39
C VAL A 69 8.82 3.69 4.25
N GLY A 70 8.13 3.39 5.34
CA GLY A 70 6.67 3.42 5.50
C GLY A 70 6.27 3.59 6.97
N ALA A 71 5.03 3.23 7.29
CA ALA A 71 4.54 3.30 8.65
C ALA A 71 5.01 2.12 9.52
N MET A 72 4.70 2.23 10.81
CA MET A 72 5.21 1.34 11.86
C MET A 72 4.88 -0.14 11.63
N HIS A 73 3.80 -0.48 10.92
CA HIS A 73 3.43 -1.86 10.63
C HIS A 73 3.71 -2.31 9.20
N GLY A 74 4.54 -1.55 8.48
CA GLY A 74 4.99 -1.90 7.12
C GLY A 74 4.06 -1.43 6.01
N GLU A 75 3.09 -0.57 6.31
CA GLU A 75 2.28 0.10 5.30
C GLU A 75 3.11 1.08 4.47
N VAL A 76 2.85 1.16 3.16
CA VAL A 76 3.70 1.91 2.24
C VAL A 76 2.98 3.07 1.54
N GLY A 77 3.71 4.18 1.45
CA GLY A 77 3.40 5.29 0.54
C GLY A 77 2.11 6.04 0.89
N HIS A 78 1.54 6.70 -0.11
CA HIS A 78 0.46 7.67 0.08
C HIS A 78 -0.85 7.08 0.64
N THR A 79 -1.08 5.78 0.45
CA THR A 79 -2.36 5.13 0.75
C THR A 79 -2.20 3.93 1.68
N GLN A 80 -1.03 3.81 2.32
CA GLN A 80 -0.76 2.91 3.43
C GLN A 80 -1.16 1.45 3.17
N PHE A 81 -0.89 0.95 1.97
CA PHE A 81 -1.09 -0.47 1.68
C PHE A 81 -0.05 -1.31 2.41
N LEU A 82 -0.49 -2.41 3.03
CA LEU A 82 0.42 -3.49 3.37
C LEU A 82 1.00 -4.12 2.09
N PRO A 83 2.24 -4.67 2.12
CA PRO A 83 2.93 -5.18 0.93
C PRO A 83 2.12 -6.17 0.09
N GLY A 84 1.39 -7.07 0.73
CA GLY A 84 0.47 -8.00 0.06
C GLY A 84 -0.59 -7.30 -0.82
N ASN A 85 -1.13 -6.17 -0.38
CA ASN A 85 -2.07 -5.37 -1.17
C ASN A 85 -1.37 -4.66 -2.33
N VAL A 86 -0.12 -4.23 -2.15
CA VAL A 86 0.69 -3.69 -3.25
C VAL A 86 0.85 -4.74 -4.35
N LEU A 87 1.23 -5.98 -4.00
CA LEU A 87 1.37 -7.05 -4.98
C LEU A 87 0.09 -7.37 -5.75
N LYS A 88 -1.07 -7.26 -5.08
CA LYS A 88 -2.35 -7.67 -5.65
C LYS A 88 -3.04 -6.56 -6.45
N TYR A 89 -2.91 -5.31 -6.01
CA TYR A 89 -3.73 -4.21 -6.51
C TYR A 89 -2.92 -3.02 -7.03
N ALA A 90 -1.61 -2.96 -6.79
CA ALA A 90 -0.84 -1.84 -7.32
C ALA A 90 -0.77 -1.88 -8.84
N VAL A 91 -0.85 -0.70 -9.44
CA VAL A 91 -0.76 -0.52 -10.89
C VAL A 91 0.63 -0.05 -11.30
N GLY A 92 0.95 -0.16 -12.60
CA GLY A 92 2.24 0.29 -13.12
C GLY A 92 3.43 -0.45 -12.46
N ASN A 93 4.40 0.29 -11.96
CA ASN A 93 5.59 -0.26 -11.29
C ASN A 93 5.39 -0.56 -9.79
N GLY A 94 4.21 -0.29 -9.23
CA GLY A 94 3.90 -0.55 -7.82
C GLY A 94 4.55 0.41 -6.81
N ASN A 95 5.20 1.49 -7.25
CA ASN A 95 5.76 2.49 -6.35
C ASN A 95 4.67 3.38 -5.75
N LEU A 96 4.18 3.03 -4.55
CA LEU A 96 3.12 3.80 -3.88
C LEU A 96 3.59 5.13 -3.26
N ARG A 97 4.88 5.47 -3.35
CA ARG A 97 5.37 6.83 -3.08
C ARG A 97 5.12 7.78 -4.25
N ASP A 98 4.82 7.25 -5.44
CA ASP A 98 4.26 8.05 -6.52
C ASP A 98 2.76 8.22 -6.30
N LYS A 99 2.31 9.48 -6.26
CA LYS A 99 0.92 9.85 -5.99
C LYS A 99 -0.06 9.27 -7.01
N ALA A 100 0.28 9.35 -8.30
CA ALA A 100 -0.63 8.89 -9.36
C ALA A 100 -0.83 7.37 -9.26
N THR A 101 0.27 6.64 -9.05
CA THR A 101 0.28 5.20 -8.84
C THR A 101 -0.52 4.83 -7.60
N ALA A 102 -0.34 5.52 -6.47
CA ALA A 102 -1.06 5.24 -5.23
C ALA A 102 -2.58 5.43 -5.36
N LEU A 103 -3.02 6.55 -5.94
CA LEU A 103 -4.46 6.83 -6.10
C LEU A 103 -5.12 5.85 -7.09
N ALA A 104 -4.43 5.51 -8.18
CA ALA A 104 -4.94 4.52 -9.13
C ALA A 104 -4.98 3.11 -8.53
N SER A 105 -3.97 2.74 -7.72
CA SER A 105 -3.91 1.46 -6.99
C SER A 105 -5.02 1.37 -5.94
N THR A 106 -5.33 2.47 -5.27
CA THR A 106 -6.46 2.56 -4.33
C THR A 106 -7.80 2.37 -5.04
N ALA A 107 -7.98 3.00 -6.20
CA ALA A 107 -9.17 2.78 -7.00
C ALA A 107 -9.30 1.33 -7.48
N ASN A 108 -8.18 0.70 -7.87
CA ASN A 108 -8.14 -0.71 -8.24
C ASN A 108 -8.48 -1.63 -7.06
N TYR A 109 -7.95 -1.31 -5.87
CA TYR A 109 -8.29 -2.01 -4.63
C TYR A 109 -9.79 -1.95 -4.34
N LEU A 110 -10.39 -0.77 -4.38
CA LEU A 110 -11.84 -0.61 -4.13
C LEU A 110 -12.67 -1.38 -5.15
N LYS A 111 -12.32 -1.30 -6.44
CA LYS A 111 -12.97 -2.09 -7.50
C LYS A 111 -12.85 -3.59 -7.24
N GLY A 112 -11.68 -4.06 -6.82
CA GLY A 112 -11.43 -5.45 -6.43
C GLY A 112 -12.23 -5.91 -5.21
N HIS A 113 -12.72 -4.97 -4.40
CA HIS A 113 -13.60 -5.22 -3.24
C HIS A 113 -15.07 -4.87 -3.53
N GLY A 114 -15.46 -4.85 -4.80
CA GLY A 114 -16.86 -4.77 -5.20
C GLY A 114 -17.43 -3.36 -5.33
N TRP A 115 -16.59 -2.33 -5.37
CA TRP A 115 -17.04 -0.97 -5.70
C TRP A 115 -17.80 -0.96 -7.04
N ARG A 116 -18.97 -0.32 -7.04
CA ARG A 116 -19.79 -0.10 -8.24
C ARG A 116 -19.96 1.40 -8.44
N ALA A 117 -19.78 1.85 -9.67
CA ALA A 117 -20.10 3.22 -10.04
C ALA A 117 -21.63 3.44 -9.92
N GLY A 118 -22.03 4.64 -9.50
CA GLY A 118 -23.44 4.99 -9.32
C GLY A 118 -23.64 5.93 -8.14
#